data_AF-A0A392PWT1-F1
#
_entry.id   AF-A0A392PWT1-F1
#
_cell.length_a   1.000
_cell.length_b   1.000
_cell.length_c   1.000
_cell.angle_alpha   90.00
_cell.angle_beta   90.00
_cell.angle_gamma   90.00
#
_symmetry.space_group_name_H-M   'P 1'
#
loop_
_entity.id
_entity.type
_entity.pdbx_description
1 polymer ?
#
loop_
_entity_poly.entity_id
_entity_poly.type
_entity_poly.pdbx_seq_one_letter_code
_entity_poly.pdbx_strand_id
1 'polypeptide(L)'
;IDKDRLRFRQHLTNEMAHYAADCWDAEIECSYGWIECVGIADRSAYDLRAHSEESGVPLVAHEKIEPKEVEKLVITPIKKELGKAFEGSQKMVVEALE
;
A
#
# COMPACT_ATOMS: atom_id res chain seq x y z
N ILE A 1 27.40 17.77 -17.00
CA ILE A 1 27.68 17.20 -15.65
C ILE A 1 28.94 16.38 -15.77
N ASP A 2 29.92 16.64 -14.91
CA ASP A 2 31.12 15.83 -14.77
C ASP A 2 30.73 14.50 -14.08
N LYS A 3 31.09 13.37 -14.71
CA LYS A 3 30.66 12.05 -14.23
C LYS A 3 31.38 11.63 -12.96
N ASP A 4 32.61 12.08 -12.75
CA ASP A 4 33.38 11.75 -11.54
C ASP A 4 32.85 12.52 -10.31
N ARG A 5 32.05 13.56 -10.57
CA ARG A 5 31.42 14.44 -9.58
C ARG A 5 29.91 14.24 -9.49
N LEU A 6 29.43 13.09 -9.97
CA LEU A 6 28.06 12.62 -9.87
C LEU A 6 28.06 11.30 -9.09
N ARG A 7 27.21 11.17 -8.09
CA ARG A 7 27.01 9.91 -7.38
C ARG A 7 25.54 9.65 -7.10
N PHE A 8 25.22 8.38 -6.88
CA PHE A 8 23.95 7.96 -6.35
C PHE A 8 24.13 7.54 -4.89
N ARG A 9 23.41 8.20 -3.98
CA ARG A 9 23.46 7.91 -2.55
C ARG A 9 22.12 7.32 -2.13
N GLN A 10 22.13 6.10 -1.61
CA GLN A 10 20.95 5.53 -0.99
C GLN A 10 20.69 6.20 0.37
N HIS A 11 19.41 6.46 0.66
CA HIS A 11 18.98 6.93 1.97
C HIS A 11 19.19 5.86 3.03
N LEU A 12 19.56 6.28 4.24
CA LEU A 12 19.53 5.42 5.41
C LEU A 12 18.10 5.31 5.97
N THR A 13 17.83 4.29 6.77
CA THR A 13 16.49 4.07 7.36
C THR A 13 15.98 5.26 8.17
N ASN A 14 16.86 6.04 8.79
CA ASN A 14 16.52 7.25 9.57
C ASN A 14 16.35 8.52 8.73
N GLU A 15 16.68 8.47 7.43
CA GLU A 15 16.52 9.56 6.47
C GLU A 15 15.31 9.34 5.56
N MET A 16 14.85 8.09 5.47
CA MET A 16 13.74 7.69 4.61
C MET A 16 12.45 8.41 4.98
N ALA A 17 11.81 9.01 3.97
CA ALA A 17 10.51 9.62 4.15
C ALA A 17 9.47 8.56 4.56
N HIS A 18 8.51 8.95 5.41
CA HIS A 18 7.47 8.06 5.93
C HIS A 18 6.62 7.34 4.86
N TYR A 19 6.61 7.87 3.64
CA TYR A 19 5.88 7.35 2.50
C TYR A 19 6.74 6.54 1.51
N ALA A 20 8.04 6.41 1.77
CA ALA A 20 8.99 5.75 0.90
C ALA A 20 9.40 4.38 1.47
N ALA A 21 9.54 3.39 0.59
CA ALA A 21 10.09 2.07 0.88
C ALA A 21 11.60 2.00 0.58
N ASP A 22 12.06 2.76 -0.41
CA ASP A 22 13.48 3.00 -0.70
C ASP A 22 13.64 4.38 -1.36
N CYS A 23 14.81 5.01 -1.21
CA CYS A 23 15.09 6.31 -1.81
C CYS A 23 16.57 6.46 -2.16
N TRP A 24 16.82 6.98 -3.37
CA TRP A 24 18.15 7.28 -3.87
C TRP A 24 18.23 8.71 -4.35
N ASP A 25 19.28 9.41 -3.94
CA ASP A 25 19.58 10.76 -4.40
C ASP A 25 20.66 10.71 -5.48
N ALA A 26 20.40 11.36 -6.61
CA ALA A 26 21.46 11.76 -7.52
C ALA A 26 22.05 13.07 -7.03
N GLU A 27 23.30 13.01 -6.56
CA GLU A 27 24.01 14.14 -5.98
C GLU A 27 25.14 14.62 -6.90
N ILE A 28 25.31 15.94 -6.99
CA ILE A 28 26.40 16.58 -7.73
C ILE A 28 27.34 17.26 -6.74
N GLU A 29 28.65 17.05 -6.90
CA GLU A 29 29.65 17.75 -6.11
C GLU A 29 29.85 19.18 -6.64
N CYS A 30 29.68 20.16 -5.76
CA CYS A 30 29.88 21.58 -6.02
C CYS A 30 30.80 22.22 -4.97
N SER A 31 30.98 23.54 -5.01
CA SER A 31 31.82 24.26 -4.04
C SER A 31 31.35 24.13 -2.58
N TYR A 32 30.09 23.74 -2.37
CA TYR A 32 29.49 23.51 -1.05
C TYR A 32 29.46 22.03 -0.63
N GLY A 33 30.11 21.15 -1.41
CA GLY A 33 30.08 19.71 -1.23
C GLY A 33 29.04 19.02 -2.12
N TRP A 34 28.62 17.82 -1.72
CA TRP A 34 27.62 17.03 -2.43
C TRP A 34 26.21 17.56 -2.15
N ILE A 35 25.47 17.88 -3.20
CA ILE A 35 24.09 18.39 -3.11
C ILE A 35 23.16 17.49 -3.92
N GLU A 36 22.03 17.09 -3.32
CA GLU A 36 20.93 16.42 -4.01
C GLU A 36 20.38 17.32 -5.13
N CYS A 37 20.35 16.78 -6.35
CA CYS A 37 19.73 17.44 -7.50
C CYS A 37 18.48 16.71 -7.98
N VAL A 38 18.38 15.41 -7.72
CA VAL A 38 17.22 14.57 -8.07
C VAL A 38 17.03 13.50 -6.98
N GLY A 39 15.84 13.47 -6.38
CA GLY A 39 15.39 12.36 -5.51
C GLY A 39 14.62 11.31 -6.32
N ILE A 40 14.94 10.04 -6.10
CA ILE A 40 14.32 8.87 -6.74
C ILE A 40 13.73 8.00 -5.64
N ALA A 41 12.43 8.12 -5.41
CA ALA A 41 11.74 7.43 -4.33
C ALA A 41 10.84 6.29 -4.84
N ASP A 42 11.04 5.09 -4.31
CA ASP A 42 10.06 4.02 -4.37
C ASP A 42 9.05 4.24 -3.24
N ARG A 43 7.81 4.58 -3.60
CA ARG A 43 6.70 4.82 -2.67
C ARG A 43 5.71 3.66 -2.62
N SER A 44 6.03 2.57 -3.33
CA SER A 44 5.17 1.41 -3.53
C SER A 44 3.73 1.85 -3.87
N ALA A 45 2.74 1.44 -3.07
CA ALA A 45 1.34 1.83 -3.24
C ALA A 45 0.87 2.89 -2.22
N TYR A 46 1.78 3.59 -1.53
CA TYR A 46 1.43 4.50 -0.43
C TYR A 46 0.40 5.55 -0.87
N ASP A 47 0.70 6.29 -1.95
CA ASP A 47 -0.15 7.38 -2.43
C ASP A 47 -1.52 6.88 -2.90
N LEU A 48 -1.53 5.81 -3.71
CA LEU A 48 -2.77 5.25 -4.25
C LEU A 48 -3.67 4.73 -3.14
N ARG A 49 -3.10 4.08 -2.11
CA ARG A 49 -3.86 3.63 -0.94
C ARG A 49 -4.42 4.80 -0.15
N ALA A 50 -3.59 5.79 0.18
CA ALA A 50 -4.04 6.96 0.94
C ALA A 50 -5.17 7.71 0.21
N HIS A 51 -5.05 7.90 -1.10
CA HIS A 51 -6.10 8.51 -1.90
C HIS A 51 -7.35 7.63 -2.05
N SER A 52 -7.19 6.31 -2.15
CA SER A 52 -8.34 5.39 -2.22
C SER A 52 -9.12 5.36 -0.91
N GLU A 53 -8.43 5.37 0.23
CA GLU A 53 -9.03 5.41 1.57
C GLU A 53 -9.81 6.71 1.80
N GLU A 54 -9.26 7.86 1.42
CA GLU A 54 -9.91 9.16 1.61
C GLU A 54 -11.07 9.37 0.63
N SER A 55 -10.90 8.99 -0.64
CA SER A 55 -11.91 9.25 -1.68
C SER A 55 -13.01 8.17 -1.76
N GLY A 56 -12.77 6.98 -1.21
CA GLY A 56 -13.60 5.79 -1.41
C GLY A 56 -13.57 5.23 -2.83
N VAL A 57 -12.73 5.78 -3.72
CA VAL A 57 -12.58 5.32 -5.10
C VAL A 57 -11.41 4.32 -5.19
N PRO A 58 -11.61 3.11 -5.75
CA PRO A 58 -10.55 2.14 -5.87
C PRO A 58 -9.54 2.56 -6.95
N LEU A 59 -8.30 2.89 -6.56
CA LEU A 59 -7.19 3.20 -7.47
C LEU A 59 -6.26 1.99 -7.64
N VAL A 60 -6.75 0.97 -8.36
CA VAL A 60 -6.05 -0.31 -8.55
C VAL A 60 -5.90 -0.66 -10.04
N ALA A 61 -4.86 -1.43 -10.36
CA ALA A 61 -4.71 -2.07 -11.66
C ALA A 61 -5.28 -3.50 -11.61
N HIS A 62 -5.89 -3.94 -12.71
CA HIS A 62 -6.40 -5.30 -12.86
C HIS A 62 -5.64 -6.00 -13.97
N GLU A 63 -5.08 -7.17 -13.65
CA GLU A 63 -4.49 -8.07 -14.63
C GLU A 63 -5.47 -9.20 -14.94
N LYS A 64 -5.63 -9.51 -16.22
CA LYS A 64 -6.50 -10.62 -16.65
C LYS A 64 -5.78 -11.94 -16.36
N ILE A 65 -6.40 -12.76 -15.53
CA ILE A 65 -5.97 -14.13 -15.25
C ILE A 65 -6.95 -15.12 -15.88
N GLU A 66 -6.48 -16.35 -16.11
CA GLU A 66 -7.38 -17.44 -16.50
C GLU A 66 -8.41 -17.70 -15.40
N PRO A 67 -9.71 -17.88 -15.74
CA PRO A 67 -10.74 -18.19 -14.76
C PRO A 67 -10.36 -19.43 -13.96
N LYS A 68 -10.39 -19.31 -12.62
CA LYS A 68 -10.17 -20.42 -11.71
C LYS A 68 -11.46 -20.77 -11.01
N GLU A 69 -11.95 -21.99 -11.24
CA GLU A 69 -13.03 -22.55 -10.44
C GLU A 69 -12.48 -22.90 -9.05
N VAL A 70 -13.17 -22.43 -8.01
CA VAL A 70 -12.79 -22.68 -6.61
C VAL A 70 -14.03 -23.11 -5.87
N GLU A 71 -14.03 -24.32 -5.31
CA GLU A 71 -15.05 -24.74 -4.36
C GLU A 71 -14.86 -23.99 -3.04
N LYS A 72 -15.88 -23.26 -2.62
CA LYS A 72 -15.93 -22.63 -1.29
C LYS A 72 -17.15 -23.13 -0.55
N LEU A 73 -16.96 -23.54 0.70
CA LEU A 73 -18.06 -23.72 1.64
C LEU A 73 -18.61 -22.34 1.98
N VAL A 74 -19.81 -22.03 1.51
CA VAL A 74 -20.51 -20.78 1.84
C VAL A 74 -21.62 -21.10 2.81
N ILE A 75 -21.53 -20.57 4.03
CA ILE A 75 -22.62 -20.65 5.00
C ILE A 75 -23.59 -19.51 4.69
N THR A 76 -24.88 -19.83 4.51
CA THR A 76 -25.93 -18.80 4.37
C THR A 76 -26.71 -18.70 5.67
N PRO A 77 -26.33 -17.79 6.60
CA PRO A 77 -26.99 -17.68 7.88
C PRO A 77 -28.41 -17.12 7.76
N ILE A 78 -29.36 -17.74 8.47
CA ILE A 78 -30.73 -17.21 8.59
C ILE A 78 -30.72 -16.07 9.62
N LYS A 79 -30.49 -14.84 9.15
CA LYS A 79 -30.32 -13.63 10.00
C LYS A 79 -31.46 -13.45 11.02
N LYS A 80 -32.70 -13.81 10.66
CA LYS A 80 -33.86 -13.75 11.56
C LYS A 80 -33.74 -14.68 12.77
N GLU A 81 -33.30 -15.92 12.56
CA GLU A 81 -33.16 -16.89 13.65
C GLU A 81 -31.92 -16.58 14.49
N LEU A 82 -30.83 -16.11 13.87
CA LEU A 82 -29.66 -15.62 14.60
C LEU A 82 -29.97 -14.40 15.46
N GLY A 83 -30.79 -13.46 14.97
CA GLY A 83 -31.20 -12.30 15.76
C GLY A 83 -32.02 -12.66 17.00
N LYS A 84 -32.86 -13.70 16.91
CA LYS A 84 -33.58 -14.22 18.07
C LYS A 84 -32.67 -14.97 19.04
N ALA A 85 -31.70 -15.72 18.52
CA ALA A 85 -30.85 -16.59 19.33
C ALA A 85 -29.71 -15.83 20.01
N PHE A 86 -29.17 -14.79 19.37
CA PHE A 86 -27.95 -14.11 19.79
C PHE A 86 -28.14 -12.60 20.06
N GLU A 87 -29.32 -12.04 19.81
CA GLU A 87 -29.71 -10.66 20.14
C GLU A 87 -28.58 -9.63 19.84
N GLY A 88 -28.01 -9.00 20.88
CA GLY A 88 -26.96 -7.99 20.75
C GLY A 88 -25.64 -8.50 20.17
N SER A 89 -25.42 -9.82 20.19
CA SER A 89 -24.24 -10.48 19.61
C SER A 89 -24.47 -10.96 18.17
N GLN A 90 -25.67 -10.78 17.59
CA GLN A 90 -25.99 -11.23 16.24
C GLN A 90 -24.96 -10.78 15.21
N LYS A 91 -24.48 -9.52 15.30
CA LYS A 91 -23.50 -8.97 14.36
C LYS A 91 -22.20 -9.78 14.34
N MET A 92 -21.66 -10.09 15.53
CA MET A 92 -20.43 -10.88 15.65
C MET A 92 -20.61 -12.31 15.13
N VAL A 93 -21.77 -12.93 15.36
CA VAL A 93 -22.05 -14.30 14.89
C VAL A 93 -22.19 -14.34 13.38
N VAL A 94 -22.82 -13.33 12.77
CA VAL A 94 -22.90 -13.23 11.30
C VAL A 94 -21.52 -13.00 10.70
N GLU A 95 -20.70 -12.09 11.24
CA GLU A 95 -19.33 -11.84 10.79
C GLU A 95 -18.39 -13.05 10.95
N ALA A 96 -18.69 -13.97 11.87
CA ALA A 96 -17.92 -15.21 12.04
C ALA A 96 -18.35 -16.35 11.11
N LEU A 97 -19.55 -16.26 10.53
CA LEU A 97 -20.10 -17.27 9.60
C LEU A 97 -19.92 -16.87 8.12
N GLU A 98 -19.79 -15.57 7.86
CA GLU A 98 -19.44 -14.97 6.56
C GLU A 98 -17.91 -14.98 6.33
#